data_AF-A0A172ZE81-F1
#
_entry.id   AF-A0A172ZE81-F1
#
_cell.length_a   1.000
_cell.length_b   1.000
_cell.length_c   1.000
_cell.angle_alpha   90.00
_cell.angle_beta   90.00
_cell.angle_gamma   90.00
#
_symmetry.space_group_name_H-M   'P 1'
#
loop_
_entity.id
_entity.type
_entity.pdbx_description
1 polymer ?
#
loop_
_entity_poly.entity_id
_entity_poly.type
_entity_poly.pdbx_seq_one_letter_code
_entity_poly.pdbx_strand_id
1 'polypeptide(L)'
;MKIWSVMLSSEALRIDELEDANRIEELINELCIGEKVNDWSGIKLKTYSEGLYSDFANFFHGLPLFSQKALKVFQPLIGDEIEFLSVTHPDHNFFICNILNIDDYIDHSLAIPKRIEILKLIRTYDHYVFKDALLMHSVRRHIFRIPELRRNIFVSDEFVQTYLENDLNGLVFELVYDSESRNANDDKQILAYQNYIAEKIEVGESYTWDQAMKLIKQGAAFASQHWKIQQTSDGDFMIGQLTRGFDYQFFVPTVILKELYELDWYKTTKSDI
;
A
#
# COMPACT_ATOMS: atom_id res chain seq x y z
N MET A 1 17.90 -0.10 -6.47
CA MET A 1 16.67 0.71 -6.43
C MET A 1 16.34 0.99 -4.97
N LYS A 2 16.04 2.25 -4.64
CA LYS A 2 15.63 2.66 -3.29
C LYS A 2 14.18 3.15 -3.30
N ILE A 3 13.43 2.76 -2.28
CA ILE A 3 12.05 3.18 -2.07
C ILE A 3 11.93 3.81 -0.68
N TRP A 4 11.25 4.94 -0.63
CA TRP A 4 11.08 5.76 0.54
C TRP A 4 9.60 5.85 0.92
N SER A 5 9.28 5.72 2.20
CA SER A 5 7.98 6.06 2.75
C SER A 5 7.91 7.56 3.00
N VAL A 6 6.81 8.20 2.60
CA VAL A 6 6.58 9.63 2.75
C VAL A 6 5.72 9.92 3.97
N MET A 7 6.19 10.85 4.80
CA MET A 7 5.44 11.42 5.92
C MET A 7 5.35 12.94 5.76
N LEU A 8 4.29 13.53 6.30
CA LEU A 8 4.15 14.98 6.38
C LEU A 8 4.94 15.50 7.58
N SER A 9 5.71 16.57 7.38
CA SER A 9 6.48 17.20 8.45
C SER A 9 5.57 17.79 9.52
N SER A 10 5.99 17.68 10.79
CA SER A 10 5.31 18.32 11.91
C SER A 10 5.39 19.86 11.88
N GLU A 11 6.36 20.40 11.13
CA GLU A 11 6.59 21.84 10.92
C GLU A 11 5.80 22.40 9.72
N ALA A 12 5.10 21.54 8.97
CA ALA A 12 4.25 21.98 7.87
C ALA A 12 2.99 22.69 8.35
N LEU A 13 2.52 23.62 7.52
CA LEU A 13 1.23 24.28 7.66
C LEU A 13 0.14 23.24 7.84
N ARG A 14 -0.65 23.37 8.91
CA ARG A 14 -1.76 22.44 9.15
C ARG A 14 -3.03 23.02 8.57
N ILE A 15 -3.64 22.24 7.70
CA ILE A 15 -4.85 22.58 6.98
C ILE A 15 -5.96 21.69 7.51
N ASP A 16 -7.14 22.27 7.65
CA ASP A 16 -8.35 21.56 8.04
C ASP A 16 -9.47 21.89 7.07
N GLU A 17 -10.46 21.01 7.02
CA GLU A 17 -11.66 21.26 6.26
C GLU A 17 -12.50 22.32 6.98
N LEU A 18 -13.10 23.23 6.21
CA LEU A 18 -13.84 24.35 6.80
C LEU A 18 -15.22 23.91 7.32
N GLU A 19 -15.84 22.86 6.75
CA GLU A 19 -17.28 22.61 6.87
C GLU A 19 -17.66 21.35 7.69
N ASP A 20 -17.05 20.17 7.49
CA ASP A 20 -17.45 18.93 8.20
C ASP A 20 -16.29 17.93 8.42
N ALA A 21 -16.06 17.53 9.67
CA ALA A 21 -15.03 16.53 10.01
C ALA A 21 -15.35 15.12 9.51
N ASN A 22 -16.63 14.78 9.27
CA ASN A 22 -17.02 13.47 8.72
C ASN A 22 -16.66 13.33 7.24
N ARG A 23 -16.53 14.46 6.52
CA ARG A 23 -16.23 14.49 5.09
C ARG A 23 -14.83 13.97 4.78
N ILE A 24 -13.89 14.09 5.72
CA ILE A 24 -12.52 13.59 5.57
C ILE A 24 -12.47 12.08 5.30
N GLU A 25 -13.25 11.27 6.03
CA GLU A 25 -13.24 9.82 5.85
C GLU A 25 -13.89 9.43 4.51
N GLU A 26 -14.91 10.17 4.07
CA GLU A 26 -15.50 10.00 2.74
C GLU A 26 -14.46 10.28 1.65
N LEU A 27 -13.70 11.37 1.77
CA LEU A 27 -12.64 11.71 0.82
C LEU A 27 -11.56 10.64 0.73
N ILE A 28 -11.20 10.01 1.84
CA ILE A 28 -10.22 8.91 1.80
C ILE A 28 -10.78 7.72 1.03
N ASN A 29 -12.05 7.39 1.26
CA ASN A 29 -12.72 6.30 0.56
C ASN A 29 -12.92 6.60 -0.93
N GLU A 30 -13.04 7.88 -1.31
CA GLU A 30 -13.13 8.31 -2.71
C GLU A 30 -11.76 8.42 -3.40
N LEU A 31 -10.72 8.90 -2.70
CA LEU A 31 -9.44 9.31 -3.29
C LEU A 31 -8.27 8.33 -3.06
N CYS A 32 -8.42 7.33 -2.19
CA CYS A 32 -7.34 6.36 -1.91
C CYS A 32 -7.63 4.98 -2.54
N ILE A 33 -8.35 4.95 -3.67
CA ILE A 33 -8.77 3.72 -4.35
C ILE A 33 -8.16 3.54 -5.75
N GLY A 34 -7.39 4.51 -6.24
CA GLY A 34 -6.69 4.40 -7.52
C GLY A 34 -7.53 4.81 -8.74
N GLU A 35 -8.66 5.47 -8.52
CA GLU A 35 -9.57 5.92 -9.59
C GLU A 35 -9.61 7.44 -9.67
N LYS A 36 -9.85 7.96 -10.88
CA LYS A 36 -10.08 9.40 -11.10
C LYS A 36 -11.45 9.82 -10.62
N VAL A 37 -11.56 11.06 -10.15
CA VAL A 37 -12.83 11.66 -9.75
C VAL A 37 -13.48 12.37 -10.92
N ASN A 38 -14.65 11.90 -11.35
CA ASN A 38 -15.35 12.48 -12.49
C ASN A 38 -16.02 13.84 -12.18
N ASP A 39 -16.57 14.00 -10.98
CA ASP A 39 -17.39 15.17 -10.60
C ASP A 39 -16.83 15.91 -9.38
N TRP A 40 -15.57 16.36 -9.49
CA TRP A 40 -14.92 17.09 -8.39
C TRP A 40 -15.55 18.48 -8.18
N SER A 41 -16.28 18.64 -7.08
CA SER A 41 -16.95 19.90 -6.71
C SER A 41 -16.02 20.93 -6.05
N GLY A 42 -14.78 20.56 -5.76
CA GLY A 42 -13.88 21.34 -4.92
C GLY A 42 -14.20 21.21 -3.43
N ILE A 43 -13.19 21.53 -2.61
CA ILE A 43 -13.29 21.58 -1.14
C ILE A 43 -12.77 22.94 -0.68
N LYS A 44 -13.40 23.50 0.35
CA LYS A 44 -12.91 24.69 1.02
C LYS A 44 -12.08 24.29 2.24
N LEU A 45 -10.85 24.75 2.24
CA LEU A 45 -9.87 24.50 3.29
C LEU A 45 -9.55 25.79 4.03
N LYS A 46 -9.09 25.64 5.27
CA LYS A 46 -8.59 26.74 6.10
C LYS A 46 -7.28 26.35 6.77
N THR A 47 -6.47 27.35 7.09
CA THR A 47 -5.35 27.19 8.02
C THR A 47 -5.91 26.87 9.40
N TYR A 48 -5.56 25.69 9.91
CA TYR A 48 -5.81 25.32 11.30
C TYR A 48 -4.72 25.86 12.22
N SER A 49 -3.46 25.72 11.80
CA SER A 49 -2.32 26.32 12.49
C SER A 49 -1.22 26.68 11.51
N GLU A 50 -0.62 27.84 11.74
CA GLU A 50 0.57 28.29 11.03
C GLU A 50 1.71 27.25 11.13
N GLY A 51 2.49 27.17 10.06
CA GLY A 51 3.67 26.31 9.95
C GLY A 51 4.74 26.98 9.10
N LEU A 52 5.96 26.45 9.14
CA LEU A 52 7.08 26.98 8.37
C LEU A 52 7.04 26.52 6.91
N TYR A 53 6.45 25.35 6.65
CA TYR A 53 6.46 24.71 5.34
C TYR A 53 5.08 24.73 4.69
N SER A 54 5.05 25.08 3.41
CA SER A 54 3.81 25.21 2.64
C SER A 54 3.88 24.53 1.28
N ASP A 55 5.03 24.01 0.84
CA ASP A 55 5.09 23.29 -0.44
C ASP A 55 4.31 21.96 -0.39
N PHE A 56 4.34 21.31 0.78
CA PHE A 56 3.50 20.17 1.13
C PHE A 56 2.82 20.42 2.48
N ALA A 57 1.54 20.82 2.45
CA ALA A 57 0.79 21.14 3.65
C ALA A 57 0.16 19.89 4.28
N ASN A 58 0.04 19.91 5.61
CA ASN A 58 -0.50 18.81 6.39
C ASN A 58 -2.03 18.94 6.52
N PHE A 59 -2.76 18.28 5.63
CA PHE A 59 -4.21 18.21 5.68
C PHE A 59 -4.67 16.93 6.35
N PHE A 60 -4.43 15.79 5.70
CA PHE A 60 -4.80 14.50 6.25
C PHE A 60 -3.80 13.41 5.83
N HIS A 61 -3.60 12.43 6.70
CA HIS A 61 -2.68 11.32 6.44
C HIS A 61 -3.15 10.49 5.23
N GLY A 62 -2.32 10.46 4.19
CA GLY A 62 -2.67 9.81 2.93
C GLY A 62 -3.40 10.72 1.93
N LEU A 63 -3.52 12.03 2.17
CA LEU A 63 -4.00 12.99 1.17
C LEU A 63 -3.09 14.22 1.19
N PRO A 64 -1.88 14.14 0.60
CA PRO A 64 -0.94 15.26 0.62
C PRO A 64 -1.48 16.42 -0.23
N LEU A 65 -1.37 17.63 0.32
CA LEU A 65 -1.62 18.85 -0.42
C LEU A 65 -0.34 19.33 -1.08
N PHE A 66 -0.40 19.55 -2.38
CA PHE A 66 0.70 20.12 -3.16
C PHE A 66 0.44 21.62 -3.35
N SER A 67 1.46 22.44 -3.10
CA SER A 67 1.44 23.83 -3.57
C SER A 67 1.48 23.88 -5.10
N GLN A 68 1.07 25.01 -5.67
CA GLN A 68 1.24 25.26 -7.10
C GLN A 68 2.70 25.12 -7.58
N LYS A 69 3.69 25.42 -6.71
CA LYS A 69 5.13 25.24 -6.99
C LYS A 69 5.45 23.75 -7.06
N ALA A 70 5.09 22.99 -6.02
CA ALA A 70 5.34 21.55 -5.95
C ALA A 70 4.68 20.80 -7.13
N LEU A 71 3.44 21.15 -7.47
CA LEU A 71 2.74 20.59 -8.64
C LEU A 71 3.56 20.77 -9.91
N LYS A 72 4.03 21.99 -10.21
CA LYS A 72 4.81 22.27 -11.43
C LYS A 72 6.11 21.48 -11.49
N VAL A 73 6.78 21.30 -10.34
CA VAL A 73 8.02 20.52 -10.24
C VAL A 73 7.75 19.04 -10.51
N PHE A 74 6.68 18.49 -9.95
CA PHE A 74 6.41 17.04 -10.01
C PHE A 74 5.58 16.60 -11.21
N GLN A 75 4.84 17.50 -11.88
CA GLN A 75 4.03 17.16 -13.05
C GLN A 75 4.78 16.36 -14.12
N PRO A 76 6.04 16.68 -14.49
CA PRO A 76 6.77 15.91 -15.50
C PRO A 76 7.18 14.51 -15.04
N LEU A 77 7.31 14.28 -13.73
CA LEU A 77 7.79 13.02 -13.15
C LEU A 77 6.65 12.03 -12.89
N ILE A 78 5.49 12.53 -12.42
CA ILE A 78 4.41 11.70 -11.89
C ILE A 78 3.03 12.03 -12.46
N GLY A 79 2.91 12.95 -13.42
CA GLY A 79 1.64 13.51 -13.88
C GLY A 79 0.60 12.51 -14.39
N ASP A 80 1.02 11.38 -14.94
CA ASP A 80 0.11 10.34 -15.45
C ASP A 80 -0.38 9.37 -14.35
N GLU A 81 0.34 9.29 -13.23
CA GLU A 81 0.07 8.38 -12.10
C GLU A 81 -0.73 9.06 -10.99
N ILE A 82 -1.10 10.32 -11.19
CA ILE A 82 -1.80 11.16 -10.23
C ILE A 82 -2.90 11.99 -10.89
N GLU A 83 -3.86 12.39 -10.09
CA GLU A 83 -4.85 13.40 -10.41
C GLU A 83 -4.75 14.53 -9.38
N PHE A 84 -4.55 15.76 -9.87
CA PHE A 84 -4.52 16.95 -9.01
C PHE A 84 -5.91 17.58 -8.94
N LEU A 85 -6.49 17.56 -7.75
CA LEU A 85 -7.82 18.08 -7.49
C LEU A 85 -7.74 19.46 -6.85
N SER A 86 -8.38 20.45 -7.49
CA SER A 86 -8.32 21.84 -7.04
C SER A 86 -9.06 22.06 -5.72
N VAL A 87 -8.46 22.79 -4.77
CA VAL A 87 -9.13 23.20 -3.53
C VAL A 87 -9.17 24.72 -3.44
N THR A 88 -10.10 25.24 -2.63
CA THR A 88 -10.20 26.67 -2.32
C THR A 88 -9.59 26.91 -0.95
N HIS A 89 -8.58 27.77 -0.88
CA HIS A 89 -7.98 28.23 0.38
C HIS A 89 -7.74 29.74 0.29
N PRO A 90 -7.98 30.53 1.36
CA PRO A 90 -7.88 31.99 1.32
C PRO A 90 -6.49 32.50 0.93
N ASP A 91 -5.44 31.86 1.46
CA ASP A 91 -4.07 32.40 1.37
C ASP A 91 -3.13 31.58 0.45
N HIS A 92 -3.57 30.42 -0.03
CA HIS A 92 -2.70 29.46 -0.69
C HIS A 92 -3.38 28.77 -1.87
N ASN A 93 -2.60 28.46 -2.91
CA ASN A 93 -3.06 27.67 -4.05
C ASN A 93 -2.59 26.22 -3.87
N PHE A 94 -3.48 25.39 -3.32
CA PHE A 94 -3.24 23.98 -3.08
C PHE A 94 -4.00 23.07 -4.05
N PHE A 95 -3.52 21.84 -4.13
CA PHE A 95 -4.16 20.75 -4.85
C PHE A 95 -4.06 19.48 -4.01
N ILE A 96 -5.16 18.75 -3.87
CA ILE A 96 -5.11 17.38 -3.34
C ILE A 96 -4.50 16.49 -4.42
N CYS A 97 -3.52 15.68 -4.03
CA CYS A 97 -2.94 14.67 -4.91
C CYS A 97 -3.64 13.33 -4.69
N ASN A 98 -4.54 13.00 -5.62
CA ASN A 98 -5.14 11.68 -5.75
C ASN A 98 -4.14 10.77 -6.48
N ILE A 99 -3.66 9.72 -5.82
CA ILE A 99 -2.67 8.80 -6.39
C ILE A 99 -3.43 7.65 -7.06
N LEU A 100 -3.32 7.56 -8.38
CA LEU A 100 -3.99 6.55 -9.19
C LEU A 100 -3.25 5.22 -9.15
N ASN A 101 -1.93 5.30 -8.94
CA ASN A 101 -1.06 4.15 -8.90
C ASN A 101 -1.13 3.39 -7.58
N ILE A 102 -2.04 2.42 -7.53
CA ILE A 102 -2.21 1.49 -6.41
C ILE A 102 -2.15 0.07 -6.95
N ASP A 103 -1.13 -0.68 -6.55
CA ASP A 103 -0.96 -2.08 -6.95
C ASP A 103 -0.18 -2.85 -5.89
N ASP A 104 -0.25 -4.18 -5.93
CA ASP A 104 0.53 -5.02 -5.04
C ASP A 104 1.99 -5.12 -5.48
N TYR A 105 2.77 -4.15 -5.00
CA TYR A 105 4.20 -4.08 -5.22
C TYR A 105 5.02 -4.85 -4.19
N ILE A 106 4.42 -5.51 -3.19
CA ILE A 106 5.16 -6.18 -2.12
C ILE A 106 5.48 -7.63 -2.48
N ASP A 107 6.74 -8.01 -2.38
CA ASP A 107 7.12 -9.41 -2.37
C ASP A 107 6.78 -10.03 -1.01
N HIS A 108 5.53 -10.50 -0.90
CA HIS A 108 4.97 -11.10 0.30
C HIS A 108 5.68 -12.37 0.76
N SER A 109 6.52 -12.98 -0.08
CA SER A 109 7.36 -14.11 0.33
C SER A 109 8.55 -13.66 1.19
N LEU A 110 8.95 -12.39 1.08
CA LEU A 110 10.16 -11.84 1.69
C LEU A 110 9.87 -10.76 2.73
N ALA A 111 8.81 -9.98 2.52
CA ALA A 111 8.42 -8.91 3.41
C ALA A 111 7.94 -9.43 4.78
N ILE A 112 8.11 -8.63 5.82
CA ILE A 112 7.71 -8.96 7.21
C ILE A 112 6.59 -8.01 7.62
N PRO A 113 5.31 -8.42 7.53
CA PRO A 113 4.20 -7.56 7.91
C PRO A 113 4.11 -7.43 9.43
N LYS A 114 3.90 -6.20 9.90
CA LYS A 114 3.57 -5.89 11.29
C LYS A 114 2.08 -5.67 11.41
N ARG A 115 1.42 -6.52 12.20
CA ARG A 115 -0.04 -6.52 12.33
C ARG A 115 -0.50 -5.92 13.65
N ILE A 116 -1.72 -5.37 13.65
CA ILE A 116 -2.45 -5.04 14.88
C ILE A 116 -3.05 -6.35 15.40
N GLU A 117 -2.52 -6.91 16.50
CA GLU A 117 -2.88 -8.26 16.97
C GLU A 117 -4.39 -8.50 17.08
N ILE A 118 -5.14 -7.52 17.61
CA ILE A 118 -6.60 -7.62 17.83
C ILE A 118 -7.38 -7.63 16.51
N LEU A 119 -6.97 -6.80 15.55
CA LEU A 119 -7.69 -6.59 14.29
C LEU A 119 -7.15 -7.47 13.16
N LYS A 120 -5.96 -8.08 13.36
CA LYS A 120 -5.16 -8.83 12.38
C LYS A 120 -4.85 -8.07 11.08
N LEU A 121 -5.13 -6.77 11.04
CA LEU A 121 -4.82 -5.85 9.94
C LEU A 121 -3.33 -5.54 9.90
N ILE A 122 -2.76 -5.42 8.70
CA ILE A 122 -1.38 -4.94 8.51
C ILE A 122 -1.35 -3.45 8.84
N ARG A 123 -0.47 -3.05 9.75
CA ARG A 123 -0.23 -1.65 10.12
C ARG A 123 0.95 -1.05 9.36
N THR A 124 2.00 -1.85 9.18
CA THR A 124 3.24 -1.50 8.48
C THR A 124 3.98 -2.81 8.18
N TYR A 125 5.20 -2.74 7.66
CA TYR A 125 6.12 -3.85 7.60
C TYR A 125 7.34 -3.54 8.47
N ASP A 126 7.82 -4.53 9.25
CA ASP A 126 9.12 -4.43 9.91
C ASP A 126 10.25 -4.52 8.87
N HIS A 127 9.99 -5.17 7.73
CA HIS A 127 10.88 -5.20 6.57
C HIS A 127 10.06 -5.20 5.27
N TYR A 128 10.19 -4.13 4.48
CA TYR A 128 9.59 -4.06 3.14
C TYR A 128 10.49 -4.75 2.13
N VAL A 129 9.89 -5.51 1.23
CA VAL A 129 10.56 -5.99 0.02
C VAL A 129 9.62 -5.73 -1.14
N PHE A 130 10.08 -4.97 -2.14
CA PHE A 130 9.27 -4.64 -3.31
C PHE A 130 9.62 -5.54 -4.50
N LYS A 131 8.63 -5.79 -5.37
CA LYS A 131 8.77 -6.56 -6.61
C LYS A 131 9.57 -5.73 -7.64
N ASP A 132 10.89 -5.91 -7.68
CA ASP A 132 11.79 -5.19 -8.59
C ASP A 132 11.31 -5.25 -10.05
N ALA A 133 10.79 -6.40 -10.50
CA ALA A 133 10.30 -6.58 -11.86
C ALA A 133 9.16 -5.61 -12.25
N LEU A 134 8.38 -5.09 -11.29
CA LEU A 134 7.27 -4.17 -11.55
C LEU A 134 7.69 -2.70 -11.47
N LEU A 135 8.68 -2.37 -10.65
CA LEU A 135 9.07 -0.99 -10.34
C LEU A 135 10.33 -0.55 -11.07
N MET A 136 11.28 -1.46 -11.28
CA MET A 136 12.56 -1.13 -11.91
C MET A 136 12.32 -0.66 -13.36
N HIS A 137 12.84 0.52 -13.69
CA HIS A 137 12.63 1.20 -14.98
C HIS A 137 11.18 1.62 -15.30
N SER A 138 10.22 1.42 -14.39
CA SER A 138 8.84 1.89 -14.55
C SER A 138 8.67 3.30 -14.00
N VAL A 139 7.83 4.12 -14.62
CA VAL A 139 7.43 5.45 -14.09
C VAL A 139 6.57 5.31 -12.82
N ARG A 140 5.89 4.17 -12.66
CA ARG A 140 5.08 3.83 -11.49
C ARG A 140 5.87 3.79 -10.18
N ARG A 141 7.21 3.71 -10.23
CA ARG A 141 8.03 3.76 -9.01
C ARG A 141 8.06 5.14 -8.36
N HIS A 142 7.76 6.20 -9.11
CA HIS A 142 8.00 7.56 -8.65
C HIS A 142 7.01 8.01 -7.57
N ILE A 143 5.77 7.51 -7.60
CA ILE A 143 4.78 7.66 -6.53
C ILE A 143 3.74 6.54 -6.62
N PHE A 144 3.45 5.87 -5.51
CA PHE A 144 2.46 4.79 -5.48
C PHE A 144 1.97 4.49 -4.06
N ARG A 145 0.94 3.63 -3.98
CA ARG A 145 0.48 2.98 -2.75
C ARG A 145 0.40 1.47 -2.92
N ILE A 146 0.29 0.77 -1.80
CA ILE A 146 -0.02 -0.66 -1.77
C ILE A 146 -1.43 -0.88 -1.18
N PRO A 147 -2.20 -1.87 -1.66
CA PRO A 147 -3.60 -2.07 -1.28
C PRO A 147 -3.84 -2.23 0.23
N GLU A 148 -2.89 -2.80 0.96
CA GLU A 148 -3.01 -3.07 2.40
C GLU A 148 -2.71 -1.84 3.26
N LEU A 149 -1.92 -0.89 2.73
CA LEU A 149 -1.52 0.34 3.41
C LEU A 149 -1.96 1.57 2.59
N ARG A 150 -3.26 1.66 2.29
CA ARG A 150 -3.81 2.69 1.39
C ARG A 150 -3.56 4.12 1.79
N ARG A 151 -3.14 4.40 3.02
CA ARG A 151 -2.82 5.76 3.49
C ARG A 151 -1.32 6.07 3.43
N ASN A 152 -0.48 5.07 3.19
CA ASN A 152 0.96 5.22 3.07
C ASN A 152 1.31 5.51 1.62
N ILE A 153 2.26 6.41 1.43
CA ILE A 153 2.73 6.83 0.11
C ILE A 153 4.19 6.43 0.01
N PHE A 154 4.52 5.75 -1.08
CA PHE A 154 5.88 5.31 -1.38
C PHE A 154 6.38 6.05 -2.61
N VAL A 155 7.64 6.43 -2.59
CA VAL A 155 8.28 7.18 -3.67
C VAL A 155 9.68 6.65 -3.95
N SER A 156 10.15 6.85 -5.17
CA SER A 156 11.51 6.51 -5.60
C SER A 156 12.55 7.50 -5.10
N ASP A 157 13.81 7.10 -5.17
CA ASP A 157 14.98 7.98 -4.97
C ASP A 157 14.93 9.23 -5.88
N GLU A 158 14.49 9.09 -7.14
CA GLU A 158 14.40 10.23 -8.08
C GLU A 158 13.36 11.27 -7.65
N PHE A 159 12.29 10.85 -6.97
CA PHE A 159 11.31 11.78 -6.40
C PHE A 159 11.94 12.58 -5.25
N VAL A 160 12.67 11.89 -4.35
CA VAL A 160 13.38 12.53 -3.24
C VAL A 160 14.42 13.50 -3.76
N GLN A 161 15.18 13.12 -4.79
CA GLN A 161 16.17 14.01 -5.39
C GLN A 161 15.50 15.23 -6.04
N THR A 162 14.40 15.05 -6.77
CA THR A 162 13.61 16.15 -7.35
C THR A 162 13.11 17.11 -6.27
N TYR A 163 12.65 16.58 -5.12
CA TYR A 163 12.23 17.37 -3.97
C TYR A 163 13.39 18.24 -3.43
N LEU A 164 14.55 17.63 -3.22
CA LEU A 164 15.73 18.30 -2.65
C LEU A 164 16.31 19.35 -3.60
N GLU A 165 16.44 19.03 -4.89
CA GLU A 165 17.02 19.93 -5.90
C GLU A 165 16.19 21.19 -6.18
N ASN A 166 14.89 21.16 -5.84
CA ASN A 166 13.97 22.28 -6.03
C ASN A 166 13.65 23.03 -4.72
N ASP A 167 14.40 22.75 -3.65
CA ASP A 167 14.24 23.36 -2.33
C ASP A 167 12.78 23.33 -1.86
N LEU A 168 12.12 22.17 -2.02
CA LEU A 168 10.76 21.95 -1.55
C LEU A 168 10.78 21.58 -0.05
N ASN A 169 9.66 21.83 0.62
CA ASN A 169 9.53 21.66 2.08
C ASN A 169 8.19 21.02 2.46
N GLY A 170 8.13 20.42 3.66
CA GLY A 170 6.89 19.85 4.21
C GLY A 170 6.79 18.33 4.14
N LEU A 171 7.74 17.63 3.52
CA LEU A 171 7.85 16.17 3.53
C LEU A 171 9.04 15.68 4.35
N VAL A 172 8.89 14.48 4.92
CA VAL A 172 9.94 13.68 5.54
C VAL A 172 9.97 12.32 4.85
N PHE A 173 11.17 11.82 4.57
CA PHE A 173 11.37 10.55 3.87
C PHE A 173 12.06 9.54 4.78
N GLU A 174 11.54 8.31 4.79
CA GLU A 174 12.14 7.17 5.49
C GLU A 174 12.53 6.10 4.46
N LEU A 175 13.80 5.70 4.42
CA LEU A 175 14.24 4.62 3.54
C LEU A 175 13.66 3.30 4.04
N VAL A 176 12.76 2.69 3.27
CA VAL A 176 12.10 1.44 3.66
C VAL A 176 12.60 0.23 2.89
N TYR A 177 13.23 0.46 1.74
CA TYR A 177 13.79 -0.62 0.91
C TYR A 177 14.98 -0.12 0.08
N ASP A 178 16.03 -0.94 0.03
CA ASP A 178 17.17 -0.80 -0.86
C ASP A 178 17.49 -2.16 -1.48
N SER A 179 17.32 -2.28 -2.80
CA SER A 179 17.56 -3.54 -3.51
C SER A 179 19.03 -3.98 -3.47
N GLU A 180 19.96 -3.05 -3.23
CA GLU A 180 21.40 -3.34 -3.15
C GLU A 180 21.84 -3.80 -1.76
N SER A 181 21.02 -3.59 -0.72
CA SER A 181 21.36 -3.96 0.66
C SER A 181 20.98 -5.40 1.05
N ARG A 182 20.53 -6.24 0.10
CA ARG A 182 20.23 -7.66 0.37
C ARG A 182 21.50 -8.38 0.81
N ASN A 183 21.45 -9.04 1.97
CA ASN A 183 22.60 -9.80 2.48
C ASN A 183 22.41 -11.32 2.26
N ALA A 184 23.50 -12.08 2.32
CA ALA A 184 23.49 -13.52 2.05
C ALA A 184 22.62 -14.37 3.02
N ASN A 185 22.24 -13.83 4.19
CA ASN A 185 21.29 -14.52 5.08
C ASN A 185 19.85 -14.37 4.60
N ASP A 186 19.51 -13.22 4.00
CA ASP A 186 18.20 -13.04 3.36
C ASP A 186 18.03 -14.10 2.28
N ASP A 187 18.98 -14.21 1.34
CA ASP A 187 18.95 -15.19 0.23
C ASP A 187 18.73 -16.65 0.68
N LYS A 188 19.38 -17.07 1.76
CA LYS A 188 19.18 -18.42 2.32
C LYS A 188 17.77 -18.62 2.85
N GLN A 189 17.22 -17.61 3.51
CA GLN A 189 15.85 -17.65 4.01
C GLN A 189 14.84 -17.64 2.86
N ILE A 190 15.10 -16.87 1.78
CA ILE A 190 14.29 -16.87 0.54
C ILE A 190 14.22 -18.29 -0.01
N LEU A 191 15.39 -18.92 -0.19
CA LEU A 191 15.47 -20.25 -0.79
C LEU A 191 14.76 -21.30 0.06
N ALA A 192 14.94 -21.26 1.38
CA ALA A 192 14.24 -22.15 2.31
C ALA A 192 12.71 -21.97 2.20
N TYR A 193 12.25 -20.73 2.05
CA TYR A 193 10.83 -20.40 1.92
C TYR A 193 10.23 -20.88 0.60
N GLN A 194 10.92 -20.64 -0.52
CA GLN A 194 10.51 -21.12 -1.84
C GLN A 194 10.47 -22.65 -1.90
N ASN A 195 11.48 -23.32 -1.33
CA ASN A 195 11.51 -24.78 -1.26
C ASN A 195 10.35 -25.31 -0.41
N TYR A 196 10.03 -24.68 0.71
CA TYR A 196 8.88 -25.09 1.53
C TYR A 196 7.57 -25.01 0.74
N ILE A 197 7.33 -23.93 0.01
CA ILE A 197 6.14 -23.79 -0.84
C ILE A 197 6.08 -24.92 -1.87
N ALA A 198 7.14 -25.12 -2.65
CA ALA A 198 7.17 -26.12 -3.71
C ALA A 198 7.03 -27.56 -3.19
N GLU A 199 7.62 -27.87 -2.03
CA GLU A 199 7.66 -29.23 -1.48
C GLU A 199 6.48 -29.57 -0.57
N LYS A 200 5.79 -28.58 0.01
CA LYS A 200 4.76 -28.78 1.05
C LYS A 200 3.40 -28.20 0.73
N ILE A 201 3.35 -27.12 -0.06
CA ILE A 201 2.10 -26.41 -0.35
C ILE A 201 1.62 -26.77 -1.75
N GLU A 202 2.44 -26.55 -2.77
CA GLU A 202 2.07 -26.69 -4.18
C GLU A 202 2.27 -28.13 -4.68
N VAL A 203 1.65 -29.08 -3.96
CA VAL A 203 1.80 -30.51 -4.21
C VAL A 203 0.45 -31.11 -4.59
N GLY A 204 0.41 -31.75 -5.76
CA GLY A 204 -0.75 -32.53 -6.22
C GLY A 204 -1.60 -31.81 -7.24
N GLU A 205 -2.90 -32.11 -7.24
CA GLU A 205 -3.87 -31.51 -8.16
C GLU A 205 -4.16 -30.05 -7.77
N SER A 206 -4.11 -29.16 -8.76
CA SER A 206 -4.47 -27.75 -8.60
C SER A 206 -5.95 -27.49 -8.95
N TYR A 207 -6.48 -26.43 -8.36
CA TYR A 207 -7.85 -25.98 -8.48
C TYR A 207 -7.87 -24.49 -8.78
N THR A 208 -8.77 -24.06 -9.66
CA THR A 208 -9.06 -22.63 -9.84
C THR A 208 -9.73 -22.05 -8.57
N TRP A 209 -9.68 -20.72 -8.42
CA TRP A 209 -10.36 -20.02 -7.33
C TRP A 209 -11.82 -20.47 -7.15
N ASP A 210 -12.61 -20.50 -8.23
CA ASP A 210 -14.03 -20.87 -8.15
C ASP A 210 -14.26 -22.33 -7.71
N GLN A 211 -13.37 -23.24 -8.09
CA GLN A 211 -13.42 -24.63 -7.65
C GLN A 211 -13.06 -24.74 -6.16
N ALA A 212 -11.98 -24.07 -5.74
CA ALA A 212 -11.55 -24.02 -4.35
C ALA A 212 -12.66 -23.44 -3.46
N MET A 213 -13.27 -22.31 -3.84
CA MET A 213 -14.34 -21.67 -3.08
C MET A 213 -15.58 -22.55 -2.91
N LYS A 214 -15.94 -23.38 -3.91
CA LYS A 214 -17.04 -24.36 -3.78
C LYS A 214 -16.74 -25.43 -2.74
N LEU A 215 -15.50 -25.90 -2.69
CA LEU A 215 -15.05 -26.94 -1.78
C LEU A 215 -14.80 -26.40 -0.35
N ILE A 216 -14.38 -25.15 -0.22
CA ILE A 216 -14.23 -24.46 1.07
C ILE A 216 -15.57 -24.38 1.81
N LYS A 217 -16.67 -24.10 1.10
CA LYS A 217 -18.03 -24.14 1.65
C LYS A 217 -18.45 -25.52 2.16
N GLN A 218 -17.73 -26.57 1.78
CA GLN A 218 -17.92 -27.95 2.25
C GLN A 218 -16.91 -28.32 3.35
N GLY A 219 -16.15 -27.35 3.87
CA GLY A 219 -15.20 -27.51 4.96
C GLY A 219 -13.75 -27.75 4.53
N ALA A 220 -13.42 -27.69 3.24
CA ALA A 220 -12.04 -27.84 2.79
C ALA A 220 -11.19 -26.58 3.08
N ALA A 221 -9.86 -26.74 3.01
CA ALA A 221 -8.89 -25.66 3.01
C ALA A 221 -7.98 -25.78 1.78
N PHE A 222 -7.50 -24.64 1.29
CA PHE A 222 -6.60 -24.58 0.15
C PHE A 222 -5.43 -23.65 0.45
N ALA A 223 -4.28 -23.94 -0.14
CA ALA A 223 -3.11 -23.08 -0.09
C ALA A 223 -2.49 -22.94 -1.48
N SER A 224 -1.86 -21.81 -1.72
CA SER A 224 -1.15 -21.51 -2.96
C SER A 224 -0.10 -20.48 -2.64
N GLN A 225 1.14 -20.68 -3.11
CA GLN A 225 2.28 -19.86 -2.73
C GLN A 225 2.33 -19.64 -1.20
N HIS A 226 2.30 -18.38 -0.77
CA HIS A 226 2.29 -17.99 0.63
C HIS A 226 0.87 -17.76 1.20
N TRP A 227 -0.18 -18.05 0.43
CA TRP A 227 -1.57 -17.88 0.83
C TRP A 227 -2.20 -19.19 1.27
N LYS A 228 -3.16 -19.08 2.19
CA LYS A 228 -4.07 -20.14 2.58
C LYS A 228 -5.47 -19.59 2.77
N ILE A 229 -6.47 -20.33 2.35
CA ILE A 229 -7.88 -19.95 2.45
C ILE A 229 -8.67 -21.09 3.07
N GLN A 230 -9.53 -20.74 4.03
CA GLN A 230 -10.42 -21.69 4.71
C GLN A 230 -11.58 -20.95 5.39
N GLN A 231 -12.58 -21.70 5.84
CA GLN A 231 -13.61 -21.19 6.74
C GLN A 231 -13.31 -21.53 8.21
N THR A 232 -13.68 -20.65 9.13
CA THR A 232 -13.76 -20.95 10.58
C THR A 232 -14.85 -21.99 10.86
N SER A 233 -14.98 -22.44 12.11
CA SER A 233 -16.11 -23.27 12.54
C SER A 233 -17.45 -22.60 12.32
N ASP A 234 -17.47 -21.26 12.40
CA ASP A 234 -18.67 -20.44 12.32
C ASP A 234 -19.02 -20.05 10.87
N GLY A 235 -18.17 -20.43 9.91
CA GLY A 235 -18.39 -20.22 8.47
C GLY A 235 -17.73 -18.97 7.90
N ASP A 236 -17.01 -18.20 8.70
CA ASP A 236 -16.32 -16.98 8.24
C ASP A 236 -15.16 -17.33 7.33
N PHE A 237 -15.05 -16.61 6.20
CA PHE A 237 -13.96 -16.80 5.25
C PHE A 237 -12.69 -16.10 5.72
N MET A 238 -11.60 -16.86 5.80
CA MET A 238 -10.31 -16.41 6.30
C MET A 238 -9.23 -16.56 5.23
N ILE A 239 -8.37 -15.55 5.13
CA ILE A 239 -7.14 -15.60 4.35
C ILE A 239 -5.97 -15.66 5.33
N GLY A 240 -5.12 -16.66 5.17
CA GLY A 240 -3.88 -16.88 5.90
C GLY A 240 -2.69 -16.52 5.04
N GLN A 241 -1.72 -15.82 5.63
CA GLN A 241 -0.42 -15.56 5.00
C GLN A 241 0.67 -16.36 5.72
N LEU A 242 1.52 -17.04 4.96
CA LEU A 242 2.61 -17.88 5.45
C LEU A 242 3.75 -17.01 5.95
N THR A 243 4.12 -17.18 7.21
CA THR A 243 5.22 -16.48 7.86
C THR A 243 6.56 -17.14 7.55
N ARG A 244 7.69 -16.45 7.83
CA ARG A 244 9.04 -17.05 7.72
C ARG A 244 9.26 -18.28 8.60
N GLY A 245 8.46 -18.45 9.65
CA GLY A 245 8.44 -19.64 10.51
C GLY A 245 7.65 -20.82 9.94
N PHE A 246 7.08 -20.67 8.73
CA PHE A 246 6.20 -21.64 8.06
C PHE A 246 4.86 -21.88 8.74
N ASP A 247 4.42 -20.93 9.58
CA ASP A 247 3.08 -20.88 10.15
C ASP A 247 2.19 -19.89 9.40
N TYR A 248 0.87 -20.12 9.43
CA TYR A 248 -0.10 -19.20 8.84
C TYR A 248 -0.68 -18.23 9.86
N GLN A 249 -0.72 -16.96 9.49
CA GLN A 249 -1.48 -15.93 10.21
C GLN A 249 -2.75 -15.58 9.44
N PHE A 250 -3.90 -15.91 10.01
CA PHE A 250 -5.21 -15.73 9.37
C PHE A 250 -5.88 -14.42 9.73
N PHE A 251 -6.50 -13.77 8.75
CA PHE A 251 -7.29 -12.55 8.88
C PHE A 251 -8.56 -12.62 8.03
N VAL A 252 -9.55 -11.79 8.39
CA VAL A 252 -10.74 -11.57 7.57
C VAL A 252 -10.38 -10.56 6.48
N PRO A 253 -10.53 -10.88 5.18
CA PRO A 253 -10.20 -9.93 4.13
C PRO A 253 -11.23 -8.80 4.08
N THR A 254 -10.77 -7.55 4.04
CA THR A 254 -11.61 -6.40 3.69
C THR A 254 -11.74 -6.21 2.18
N VAL A 255 -10.71 -6.60 1.42
CA VAL A 255 -10.69 -6.73 -0.04
C VAL A 255 -9.88 -7.96 -0.41
N ILE A 256 -10.32 -8.70 -1.43
CA ILE A 256 -9.60 -9.85 -1.96
C ILE A 256 -8.65 -9.36 -3.05
N LEU A 257 -7.35 -9.64 -2.91
CA LEU A 257 -6.34 -9.26 -3.88
C LEU A 257 -6.62 -9.95 -5.22
N LYS A 258 -6.51 -9.21 -6.33
CA LYS A 258 -6.80 -9.73 -7.66
C LYS A 258 -5.95 -10.96 -8.02
N GLU A 259 -4.69 -10.96 -7.59
CA GLU A 259 -3.78 -12.08 -7.82
C GLU A 259 -4.29 -13.42 -7.26
N LEU A 260 -5.06 -13.42 -6.17
CA LEU A 260 -5.60 -14.65 -5.57
C LEU A 260 -6.54 -15.41 -6.51
N TYR A 261 -7.23 -14.69 -7.40
CA TYR A 261 -8.11 -15.29 -8.40
C TYR A 261 -7.34 -15.99 -9.52
N GLU A 262 -6.08 -15.62 -9.73
CA GLU A 262 -5.21 -16.11 -10.80
C GLU A 262 -4.29 -17.25 -10.33
N LEU A 263 -4.30 -17.57 -9.03
CA LEU A 263 -3.51 -18.65 -8.45
C LEU A 263 -4.10 -20.05 -8.72
N ASP A 264 -3.19 -21.00 -8.86
CA ASP A 264 -3.47 -22.43 -8.76
C ASP A 264 -3.54 -22.85 -7.28
N TRP A 265 -4.71 -23.30 -6.82
CA TRP A 265 -4.96 -23.65 -5.43
C TRP A 265 -4.81 -25.13 -5.16
N TYR A 266 -4.09 -25.48 -4.11
CA TYR A 266 -3.80 -26.86 -3.73
C TYR A 266 -4.52 -27.20 -2.43
N LYS A 267 -5.24 -28.33 -2.42
CA LYS A 267 -6.01 -28.75 -1.26
C LYS A 267 -5.08 -29.11 -0.11
N THR A 268 -5.35 -28.59 1.08
CA THR A 268 -4.51 -28.78 2.27
C THR A 268 -5.36 -29.06 3.52
N THR A 269 -4.70 -29.37 4.64
CA THR A 269 -5.36 -29.54 5.94
C THR A 269 -5.81 -28.19 6.49
N LYS A 270 -6.94 -28.16 7.20
CA LYS A 270 -7.35 -26.96 7.94
C LYS A 270 -6.32 -26.63 9.03
N SER A 271 -6.04 -25.35 9.19
CA SER A 271 -5.36 -24.85 10.40
C SER A 271 -6.39 -24.64 11.51
N ASP A 272 -5.97 -24.84 12.75
CA ASP A 272 -6.79 -24.54 13.93
C ASP A 272 -6.81 -23.01 14.14
N ILE A 273 -7.97 -22.39 13.92
CA ILE A 273 -8.21 -20.95 14.03
C ILE A 273 -9.57 -20.64 14.63
#